data_AF-A0A6J4XP34-F1
#
_entry.id   AF-A0A6J4XP34-F1
#
_cell.length_a   1.000
_cell.length_b   1.000
_cell.length_c   1.000
_cell.angle_alpha   90.00
_cell.angle_beta   90.00
_cell.angle_gamma   90.00
#
_symmetry.space_group_name_H-M   'P 1'
#
loop_
_entity.id
_entity.type
_entity.pdbx_description
1 polymer ?
#
loop_
_entity_poly.entity_id
_entity_poly.type
_entity_poly.pdbx_seq_one_letter_code
_entity_poly.pdbx_strand_id
1 'polypeptide(L)'
;METIVTCNCKSGCKNRRCACLKNNQPCNEDCGCQACQNPLNGLDVEALSVCAIQNINFYNKLTAADLATLLELPCGCEKVLLKKMIANYTCSKCDEDYWYSFCWSDVVPDSHTWHCEVCGACRDWREWHCDNCNKCTYGVSLPCDYCGQPGPYADIG
;
A
#
# COMPACT_ATOMS: atom_id res chain seq x y z
N MET A 1 20.28 -0.11 -6.11
CA MET A 1 20.11 -1.51 -6.56
C MET A 1 18.95 -2.07 -5.79
N GLU A 2 17.82 -2.29 -6.44
CA GLU A 2 16.73 -3.03 -5.81
C GLU A 2 17.20 -4.46 -5.55
N THR A 3 17.00 -4.93 -4.32
CA THR A 3 17.32 -6.29 -3.95
C THR A 3 16.21 -7.21 -4.46
N ILE A 4 16.57 -8.15 -5.33
CA ILE A 4 15.68 -9.23 -5.76
C ILE A 4 15.41 -10.12 -4.53
N VAL A 5 14.15 -10.22 -4.11
CA VAL A 5 13.74 -11.06 -2.99
C VAL A 5 13.22 -12.40 -3.51
N THR A 6 13.83 -13.49 -3.06
CA THR A 6 13.39 -14.86 -3.39
C THR A 6 12.74 -15.56 -2.20
N CYS A 7 11.99 -16.64 -2.46
CA CYS A 7 11.35 -17.43 -1.40
C CYS A 7 11.39 -18.95 -1.68
N ASN A 8 11.19 -19.73 -0.62
CA ASN A 8 11.12 -21.20 -0.67
C ASN A 8 9.81 -21.73 -0.05
N CYS A 9 8.71 -20.99 -0.23
CA CYS A 9 7.45 -21.28 0.43
C CYS A 9 6.80 -22.57 -0.08
N LYS A 10 6.32 -23.41 0.85
CA LYS A 10 5.48 -24.58 0.56
C LYS A 10 3.98 -24.31 0.68
N SER A 11 3.61 -23.13 1.18
CA SER A 11 2.23 -22.69 1.41
C SER A 11 1.56 -22.06 0.18
N GLY A 12 2.24 -22.03 -0.97
CA GLY A 12 1.73 -21.45 -2.21
C GLY A 12 1.70 -19.92 -2.25
N CYS A 13 2.48 -19.22 -1.43
CA CYS A 13 2.70 -17.76 -1.52
C CYS A 13 1.44 -16.87 -1.50
N LYS A 14 0.32 -17.34 -0.94
CA LYS A 14 -0.98 -16.62 -0.97
C LYS A 14 -1.08 -15.43 0.00
N ASN A 15 -0.12 -15.28 0.90
CA ASN A 15 -0.12 -14.26 1.94
C ASN A 15 1.30 -13.79 2.28
N ARG A 16 1.40 -12.69 3.04
CA ARG A 16 2.65 -12.01 3.41
C ARG A 16 3.59 -12.81 4.33
N ARG A 17 3.33 -14.11 4.56
CA ARG A 17 4.37 -15.04 5.06
C ARG A 17 5.41 -15.34 3.97
N CYS A 18 5.05 -15.20 2.69
CA CYS A 18 6.00 -15.24 1.59
C CYS A 18 6.85 -13.97 1.57
N ALA A 19 8.17 -14.13 1.47
CA ALA A 19 9.10 -13.01 1.45
C ALA A 19 8.90 -12.09 0.23
N CYS A 20 8.66 -12.65 -0.96
CA CYS A 20 8.40 -11.86 -2.17
C CYS A 20 7.15 -11.00 -1.99
N LEU A 21 6.01 -11.61 -1.63
CA LEU A 21 4.75 -10.89 -1.41
C LEU A 21 4.84 -9.88 -0.25
N LYS A 22 5.58 -10.20 0.82
CA LYS A 22 5.82 -9.27 1.93
C LYS A 22 6.53 -8.00 1.46
N ASN A 23 7.46 -8.13 0.51
CA ASN A 23 8.21 -7.03 -0.10
C ASN A 23 7.54 -6.50 -1.37
N ASN A 24 6.22 -6.71 -1.54
CA ASN A 24 5.44 -6.19 -2.67
C ASN A 24 5.94 -6.65 -4.05
N GLN A 25 6.64 -7.80 -4.11
CA GLN A 25 7.21 -8.36 -5.34
C GLN A 25 6.48 -9.63 -5.80
N PRO A 26 6.37 -9.87 -7.12
CA PRO A 26 6.00 -11.17 -7.65
C PRO A 26 7.05 -12.22 -7.28
N CYS A 27 6.66 -13.49 -7.31
CA CYS A 27 7.66 -14.56 -7.35
C CYS A 27 8.19 -14.67 -8.78
N ASN A 28 9.48 -14.93 -8.93
CA ASN A 28 10.14 -15.14 -10.22
C ASN A 28 10.71 -16.57 -10.32
N GLU A 29 11.48 -16.82 -11.37
CA GLU A 29 12.13 -18.12 -11.62
C GLU A 29 13.21 -18.50 -10.59
N ASP A 30 13.76 -17.53 -9.87
CA ASP A 30 14.74 -17.77 -8.79
C ASP A 30 14.10 -18.27 -7.49
N CYS A 31 12.76 -18.24 -7.39
CA CYS A 31 12.03 -18.74 -6.23
C CYS A 31 11.91 -20.27 -6.24
N GLY A 32 12.30 -20.92 -5.15
CA GLY A 32 12.08 -22.35 -4.89
C GLY A 32 10.70 -22.70 -4.33
N CYS A 33 9.70 -21.81 -4.47
CA CYS A 33 8.36 -22.04 -3.94
C CYS A 33 7.58 -23.09 -4.72
N GLN A 34 6.70 -23.82 -4.03
CA GLN A 34 5.86 -24.87 -4.63
C GLN A 34 4.41 -24.41 -4.77
N ALA A 35 3.77 -24.78 -5.88
CA ALA A 35 2.38 -24.41 -6.21
C ALA A 35 2.12 -22.92 -5.97
N CYS A 36 2.98 -22.06 -6.55
CA CYS A 36 2.96 -20.63 -6.31
C CYS A 36 1.64 -19.99 -6.75
N GLN A 37 1.03 -19.26 -5.83
CA GLN A 37 -0.19 -18.48 -6.03
C GLN A 37 0.00 -17.07 -5.46
N ASN A 38 1.21 -16.50 -5.62
CA ASN A 38 1.45 -15.11 -5.30
C ASN A 38 0.54 -14.25 -6.21
N PRO A 39 -0.38 -13.44 -5.66
CA PRO A 39 -1.35 -12.67 -6.43
C PRO A 39 -0.72 -11.54 -7.25
N LEU A 40 0.57 -11.26 -7.06
CA LEU A 40 1.34 -10.28 -7.85
C LEU A 40 1.96 -10.85 -9.12
N ASN A 41 1.96 -12.18 -9.29
CA ASN A 41 2.56 -12.80 -10.47
C ASN A 41 1.86 -12.36 -11.76
N GLY A 42 2.63 -11.93 -12.76
CA GLY A 42 2.13 -11.47 -14.05
C GLY A 42 1.60 -10.03 -14.03
N LEU A 43 1.75 -9.31 -12.91
CA LEU A 43 1.43 -7.89 -12.82
C LEU A 43 2.69 -7.04 -12.96
N ASP A 44 2.53 -5.89 -13.60
CA ASP A 44 3.50 -4.82 -13.56
C ASP A 44 3.32 -4.05 -12.25
N VAL A 45 4.06 -4.45 -11.22
CA VAL A 45 3.96 -3.85 -9.88
C VAL A 45 4.53 -2.43 -9.83
N GLU A 46 5.41 -2.05 -10.76
CA GLU A 46 5.95 -0.69 -10.86
C GLU A 46 4.87 0.31 -11.32
N ALA A 47 3.90 -0.17 -12.09
CA ALA A 47 2.74 0.60 -12.52
C ALA A 47 1.60 0.66 -11.48
N LEU A 48 1.83 0.22 -10.22
CA LEU A 48 0.83 0.20 -9.16
C LEU A 48 1.31 1.01 -7.95
N SER A 49 0.40 1.76 -7.33
CA SER A 49 0.68 2.32 -6.01
C SER A 49 0.89 1.21 -4.98
N VAL A 50 1.68 1.50 -3.95
CA VAL A 50 1.87 0.59 -2.82
C VAL A 50 0.53 0.15 -2.22
N CYS A 51 -0.43 1.08 -2.09
CA CYS A 51 -1.78 0.75 -1.61
C CYS A 51 -2.46 -0.30 -2.49
N ALA A 52 -2.40 -0.16 -3.81
CA ALA A 52 -2.95 -1.13 -4.76
C ALA A 52 -2.27 -2.50 -4.63
N ILE A 53 -0.94 -2.53 -4.51
CA ILE A 53 -0.18 -3.77 -4.31
C ILE A 53 -0.60 -4.47 -3.01
N GLN A 54 -0.73 -3.72 -1.91
CA GLN A 54 -1.10 -4.31 -0.63
C GLN A 54 -2.58 -4.70 -0.53
N ASN A 55 -3.41 -4.16 -1.43
CA ASN A 55 -4.83 -4.48 -1.58
C ASN A 55 -5.13 -5.25 -2.88
N ILE A 56 -4.16 -6.00 -3.42
CA ILE A 56 -4.26 -6.56 -4.77
C ILE A 56 -5.48 -7.46 -5.01
N ASN A 57 -5.99 -8.11 -3.97
CA ASN A 57 -7.20 -8.93 -4.09
C ASN A 57 -8.45 -8.11 -4.42
N PHE A 58 -8.48 -6.82 -4.09
CA PHE A 58 -9.53 -5.90 -4.52
C PHE A 58 -9.30 -5.48 -5.97
N TYR A 59 -8.07 -5.08 -6.31
CA TYR A 59 -7.71 -4.73 -7.68
C TYR A 59 -8.03 -5.86 -8.68
N ASN A 60 -7.66 -7.10 -8.38
CA ASN A 60 -7.91 -8.27 -9.22
C ASN A 60 -9.40 -8.61 -9.39
N LYS A 61 -10.29 -8.03 -8.58
CA LYS A 61 -11.75 -8.19 -8.70
C LYS A 61 -12.40 -7.08 -9.51
N LEU A 62 -11.67 -6.02 -9.86
CA LEU A 62 -12.21 -4.92 -10.65
C LEU A 62 -12.52 -5.41 -12.06
N THR A 63 -13.71 -5.05 -12.53
CA THR A 63 -14.14 -5.28 -13.92
C THR A 63 -13.63 -4.16 -14.82
N ALA A 64 -13.72 -4.37 -16.14
CA ALA A 64 -13.45 -3.31 -17.11
C ALA A 64 -14.37 -2.08 -16.92
N ALA A 65 -15.60 -2.30 -16.45
CA ALA A 65 -16.53 -1.23 -16.13
C ALA A 65 -16.08 -0.44 -14.90
N ASP A 66 -15.64 -1.12 -13.84
CA ASP A 66 -15.11 -0.47 -12.63
C ASP A 66 -13.90 0.41 -12.97
N LEU A 67 -12.96 -0.13 -13.75
CA LEU A 67 -11.77 0.58 -14.22
C LEU A 67 -12.09 1.79 -15.13
N ALA A 68 -13.24 1.76 -15.80
CA ALA A 68 -13.74 2.85 -16.64
C ALA A 68 -14.52 3.92 -15.85
N THR A 69 -14.68 3.75 -14.54
CA THR A 69 -15.35 4.74 -13.68
C THR A 69 -14.55 6.04 -13.65
N LEU A 70 -15.23 7.17 -13.88
CA LEU A 70 -14.66 8.50 -13.75
C LEU A 70 -14.78 8.98 -12.30
N LEU A 71 -13.65 9.24 -11.66
CA LEU A 71 -13.53 9.75 -10.31
C LEU A 71 -13.16 11.23 -10.35
N GLU A 72 -13.78 12.04 -9.50
CA GLU A 72 -13.46 13.45 -9.37
C GLU A 72 -12.19 13.61 -8.52
N LEU A 73 -11.24 14.41 -9.00
CA LEU A 73 -10.05 14.72 -8.21
C LEU A 73 -10.41 15.66 -7.04
N PRO A 74 -9.77 15.52 -5.87
CA PRO A 74 -9.96 16.43 -4.74
C PRO A 74 -9.73 17.93 -5.07
N CYS A 75 -8.86 18.26 -6.02
CA CYS A 75 -8.69 19.64 -6.50
C CYS A 75 -9.87 20.18 -7.33
N GLY A 76 -10.85 19.35 -7.69
CA GLY A 76 -12.00 19.72 -8.53
C GLY A 76 -11.66 20.05 -9.99
N CYS A 77 -10.41 19.88 -10.41
CA CYS A 77 -9.94 20.31 -11.72
C CYS A 77 -10.43 19.42 -12.87
N GLU A 78 -10.51 18.11 -12.67
CA GLU A 78 -10.88 17.14 -13.69
C GLU A 78 -11.45 15.84 -13.10
N LYS A 79 -12.02 15.01 -13.97
CA LYS A 79 -12.44 13.65 -13.65
C LYS A 79 -11.55 12.66 -14.40
N VAL A 80 -11.04 11.67 -13.70
CA VAL A 80 -10.03 10.73 -14.20
C VAL A 80 -10.53 9.30 -14.04
N LEU A 81 -10.22 8.44 -15.00
CA LEU A 81 -10.57 7.01 -14.92
C LEU A 81 -9.87 6.35 -13.74
N LEU A 82 -10.58 5.52 -12.97
CA LEU A 82 -10.01 4.73 -11.88
C LEU A 82 -8.73 4.00 -12.31
N LYS A 83 -8.70 3.44 -13.52
CA LYS A 83 -7.52 2.76 -14.08
C LYS A 83 -6.24 3.60 -14.02
N LYS A 84 -6.33 4.92 -14.27
CA LYS A 84 -5.17 5.82 -14.23
C LYS A 84 -4.74 6.17 -12.81
N MET A 85 -5.67 6.07 -11.85
CA MET A 85 -5.46 6.39 -10.44
C MET A 85 -4.97 5.20 -9.62
N ILE A 86 -4.84 4.01 -10.23
CA ILE A 86 -4.23 2.86 -9.55
C ILE A 86 -2.73 3.10 -9.31
N ALA A 87 -2.09 3.79 -10.25
CA ALA A 87 -0.78 4.40 -10.11
C ALA A 87 -0.91 5.83 -9.57
N ASN A 88 0.22 6.49 -9.37
CA ASN A 88 0.24 7.93 -9.13
C ASN A 88 -0.15 8.67 -10.43
N TYR A 89 -1.05 9.63 -10.30
CA TYR A 89 -1.55 10.46 -11.38
C TYR A 89 -1.37 11.94 -11.04
N THR A 90 -0.67 12.67 -11.91
CA THR A 90 -0.49 14.11 -11.81
C THR A 90 -1.62 14.86 -12.51
N CYS A 91 -2.30 15.75 -11.80
CA CYS A 91 -3.37 16.55 -12.36
C CYS A 91 -2.86 17.51 -13.45
N SER A 92 -3.53 17.53 -14.60
CA SER A 92 -3.11 18.32 -15.77
C SER A 92 -3.25 19.85 -15.62
N LYS A 93 -3.89 20.32 -14.53
CA LYS A 93 -4.19 21.76 -14.31
C LYS A 93 -3.47 22.39 -13.13
N CYS A 94 -3.25 21.63 -12.06
CA CYS A 94 -2.62 22.13 -10.83
C CYS A 94 -1.33 21.40 -10.46
N ASP A 95 -0.91 20.41 -11.27
CA ASP A 95 0.31 19.61 -11.06
C ASP A 95 0.37 18.86 -9.71
N GLU A 96 -0.78 18.69 -9.04
CA GLU A 96 -0.87 17.89 -7.82
C GLU A 96 -1.01 16.40 -8.14
N ASP A 97 -0.32 15.56 -7.34
CA ASP A 97 -0.33 14.11 -7.48
C ASP A 97 -1.43 13.45 -6.63
N TYR A 98 -2.09 12.47 -7.23
CA TYR A 98 -3.20 11.75 -6.67
C TYR A 98 -3.11 10.26 -6.96
N TRP A 99 -3.68 9.44 -6.08
CA TRP A 99 -3.84 8.00 -6.30
C TRP A 99 -5.11 7.50 -5.61
N TYR A 100 -5.58 6.31 -6.00
CA TYR A 100 -6.76 5.69 -5.43
C TYR A 100 -6.41 4.83 -4.23
N SER A 101 -6.92 5.21 -3.06
CA SER A 101 -6.78 4.45 -1.83
C SER A 101 -7.80 3.33 -1.75
N PHE A 102 -7.33 2.09 -1.85
CA PHE A 102 -8.16 0.92 -1.56
C PHE A 102 -8.50 0.79 -0.07
N CYS A 103 -7.70 1.37 0.83
CA CYS A 103 -7.98 1.37 2.26
C CYS A 103 -9.18 2.26 2.61
N TRP A 104 -9.32 3.40 1.93
CA TRP A 104 -10.39 4.37 2.19
C TRP A 104 -11.48 4.37 1.10
N SER A 105 -11.27 3.62 0.02
CA SER A 105 -12.14 3.58 -1.17
C SER A 105 -12.35 4.95 -1.82
N ASP A 106 -11.31 5.78 -1.84
CA ASP A 106 -11.38 7.18 -2.28
C ASP A 106 -10.09 7.64 -2.99
N VAL A 107 -10.18 8.74 -3.75
CA VAL A 107 -9.02 9.41 -4.34
C VAL A 107 -8.36 10.29 -3.30
N VAL A 108 -7.06 10.09 -3.08
CA VAL A 108 -6.28 10.80 -2.07
C VAL A 108 -5.13 11.58 -2.69
N PRO A 109 -4.78 12.76 -2.16
CA PRO A 109 -3.59 13.50 -2.57
C PRO A 109 -2.33 12.85 -1.99
N ASP A 110 -1.30 12.69 -2.81
CA ASP A 110 0.00 12.15 -2.39
C ASP A 110 0.68 13.02 -1.32
N SER A 111 0.49 14.34 -1.41
CA SER A 111 1.06 15.32 -0.47
C SER A 111 0.53 15.22 0.96
N HIS A 112 -0.64 14.62 1.18
CA HIS A 112 -1.27 14.54 2.51
C HIS A 112 -1.61 13.12 2.95
N THR A 113 -1.32 12.12 2.11
CA THR A 113 -1.65 10.72 2.38
C THR A 113 -0.50 9.83 1.98
N TRP A 114 -0.14 8.90 2.86
CA TRP A 114 0.83 7.84 2.57
C TRP A 114 0.27 6.49 2.97
N HIS A 115 0.77 5.42 2.38
CA HIS A 115 0.41 4.06 2.75
C HIS A 115 1.52 3.43 3.58
N CYS A 116 1.22 3.07 4.83
CA CYS A 116 2.19 2.38 5.67
C CYS A 116 2.32 0.91 5.24
N GLU A 117 3.43 0.57 4.60
CA GLU A 117 3.71 -0.80 4.12
C GLU A 117 3.74 -1.85 5.22
N VAL A 118 4.20 -1.46 6.41
CA VAL A 118 4.32 -2.36 7.57
C VAL A 118 2.94 -2.65 8.16
N CYS A 119 2.12 -1.61 8.34
CA CYS A 119 0.79 -1.74 8.92
C CYS A 119 -0.29 -2.15 7.91
N GLY A 120 -0.03 -2.02 6.61
CA GLY A 120 -1.00 -2.35 5.57
C GLY A 120 -2.15 -1.35 5.42
N ALA A 121 -1.95 -0.08 5.80
CA ALA A 121 -3.04 0.90 5.85
C ALA A 121 -2.58 2.30 5.44
N CYS A 122 -3.48 3.03 4.78
CA CYS A 122 -3.32 4.46 4.52
C CYS A 122 -3.37 5.29 5.81
N ARG A 123 -2.62 6.38 5.79
CA ARG A 123 -2.34 7.27 6.90
C ARG A 123 -2.26 8.71 6.42
N ASP A 124 -2.57 9.64 7.31
CA ASP A 124 -2.36 11.06 7.08
C ASP A 124 -0.84 11.36 7.12
N TRP A 125 -0.38 12.35 6.35
CA TRP A 125 1.02 12.78 6.30
C TRP A 125 1.63 13.18 7.65
N ARG A 126 0.79 13.51 8.66
CA ARG A 126 1.22 13.83 10.04
C ARG A 126 1.46 12.59 10.89
N GLU A 127 1.09 11.42 10.38
CA GLU A 127 1.35 10.14 11.02
C GLU A 127 2.63 9.52 10.47
N TRP A 128 3.29 8.70 11.28
CA TRP A 128 4.48 7.94 10.88
C TRP A 128 4.48 6.56 11.55
N HIS A 129 5.24 5.61 11.02
CA HIS A 129 5.37 4.27 11.61
C HIS A 129 6.51 4.24 12.63
N CYS A 130 6.20 3.89 13.89
CA CYS A 130 7.22 3.66 14.91
C CYS A 130 7.67 2.20 14.89
N ASP A 131 8.89 1.94 14.41
CA ASP A 131 9.45 0.59 14.32
C ASP A 131 9.52 -0.12 15.67
N ASN A 132 9.85 0.62 16.75
CA ASN A 132 9.98 0.05 18.09
C ASN A 132 8.63 -0.38 18.67
N CYS A 133 7.57 0.37 18.38
CA CYS A 133 6.20 0.02 18.80
C CYS A 133 5.46 -0.82 17.76
N ASN A 134 6.03 -1.00 16.56
CA ASN A 134 5.43 -1.65 15.41
C ASN A 134 3.99 -1.15 15.12
N LYS A 135 3.77 0.16 15.23
CA LYS A 135 2.47 0.80 15.01
C LYS A 135 2.62 2.18 14.40
N CYS A 136 1.64 2.58 13.58
CA CYS A 136 1.49 3.97 13.17
C CYS A 136 1.06 4.82 14.36
N THR A 137 1.59 6.04 14.42
CA THR A 137 1.30 7.00 15.49
C THR A 137 1.20 8.40 14.91
N TYR A 138 0.34 9.21 15.51
CA TYR A 138 0.20 10.63 15.19
C TYR A 138 1.26 11.41 15.97
N GLY A 139 1.95 12.35 15.31
CA GLY A 139 2.72 13.34 16.05
C GLY A 139 3.94 13.88 15.32
N VAL A 140 4.15 15.18 15.48
CA VAL A 140 5.37 15.92 15.13
C VAL A 140 6.53 15.67 16.11
N SER A 141 6.31 14.85 17.14
CA SER A 141 7.29 14.52 18.18
C SER A 141 7.89 13.13 17.97
N LEU A 142 9.23 13.10 17.83
CA LEU A 142 10.04 11.89 17.83
C LEU A 142 10.84 11.82 19.13
N PRO A 143 10.83 10.68 19.87
CA PRO A 143 10.04 9.46 19.63
C PRO A 143 8.57 9.61 20.05
N CYS A 144 7.71 8.66 19.66
CA CYS A 144 6.29 8.68 20.07
C CYS A 144 6.13 8.58 21.60
N ASP A 145 5.00 9.05 22.13
CA ASP A 145 4.74 8.98 23.57
C ASP A 145 4.85 7.54 24.09
N TYR A 146 5.67 7.37 25.13
CA TYR A 146 5.99 6.08 25.75
C TYR A 146 6.61 5.05 24.76
N CYS A 147 7.39 5.51 23.79
CA CYS A 147 8.03 4.63 22.81
C CYS A 147 8.84 3.51 23.49
N GLY A 148 8.48 2.25 23.19
CA GLY A 148 9.12 1.07 23.77
C GLY A 148 8.83 0.83 25.24
N GLN A 149 7.91 1.57 25.84
CA GLN A 149 7.54 1.48 27.25
C GLN A 149 6.05 1.14 27.38
N PRO A 150 5.64 0.49 28.48
CA PRO A 150 4.22 0.38 28.83
C PRO A 150 3.62 1.79 28.96
N GLY A 151 2.40 1.97 28.45
CA GLY A 151 1.66 3.22 28.63
C GLY A 151 1.31 3.47 30.10
N PRO A 152 0.92 4.69 30.47
CA PRO A 152 0.66 5.09 31.86
C PRO A 152 -0.50 4.33 32.53
N TYR A 153 -1.24 3.53 31.75
CA TYR A 153 -2.39 2.74 32.19
C TYR A 153 -2.20 1.22 32.00
N ALA A 154 -0.98 0.76 31.67
CA ALA A 154 -0.71 -0.65 31.44
C ALA A 154 -0.88 -1.51 32.70
N ASP A 155 -0.79 -0.90 33.89
CA ASP A 155 -0.82 -1.59 35.18
C ASP A 155 -2.19 -1.56 35.89
N ILE A 156 -3.25 -1.06 35.25
CA ILE A 156 -4.60 -1.00 35.86
C ILE A 156 -5.46 -2.24 35.53
N GLY A 157 -4.84 -3.41 35.53
CA GLY A 157 -5.50 -4.72 35.35
C GLY A 157 -5.93 -5.35 36.67
#